data_AF-A0A0D6JKR5-F1
#
_entry.id   AF-A0A0D6JKR5-F1
#
_cell.length_a   1.000
_cell.length_b   1.000
_cell.length_c   1.000
_cell.angle_alpha   90.00
_cell.angle_beta   90.00
_cell.angle_gamma   90.00
#
_symmetry.space_group_name_H-M   'P 1'
#
loop_
_entity.id
_entity.type
_entity.pdbx_description
1 polymer ?
#
loop_
_entity_poly.entity_id
_entity_poly.type
_entity_poly.pdbx_seq_one_letter_code
_entity_poly.pdbx_strand_id
1 'polypeptide(L)'
;MIRFRHVVETTSPADVEILRSARLLFRHAFPYEPEGIDRIVRFLENRAQLDFEPILLVSLDRKNSLTGLCFVFYFREIRFGYLQYIASDPERPQRGIGGALYEAIRELLIAKGARGLLLDIPPVDADKLEDVSRLPINRKRWKFYERYGARIIEGTEWDVTPNPRNAYYLTTLVLDPLGRVPKLSRAQARRAVRRILQTQYGYEPGDAFVERVANSFRDDPVRLRIPKRVSPPKRIAKVGRIRPIKIVVSDGHVIHHLKEKGYVERPVRVRQILRGLEGVATERIPVKHFPDRHILAVHDPKLVSYLRAVCARLDEKAIVYPEVFPIRRPERAPKALEDRAGYFCADTFTPLTHNAWPAARRAVDVALTAAELVADGERFAYAICRPPGHHAERRIFGGFCFLNNSAIAANYLAAGGKRVALLDIDYHHGNGAQDIFYNRADVLTLSIHGHPRHAYPNFSGYGDERGEGAGEGFNRNWPLEPPVDDARYLRVLDEALRAVLRFRPSYLVVSFGLDIMKGDPTGSFEVSTAGLKSIAERIGQLYLPTLVVQEGGYAVRNLRIGARSFFGALEDVWFQDRAAARSPIPLEKKPARG
;
A
#
# COMPACT_ATOMS: atom_id res chain seq x y z
N MET A 1 -5.56 -6.61 -24.36
CA MET A 1 -5.89 -6.46 -22.92
C MET A 1 -5.26 -5.16 -22.48
N ILE A 2 -6.08 -4.22 -22.03
CA ILE A 2 -5.62 -2.91 -21.55
C ILE A 2 -5.21 -3.11 -20.08
N ARG A 3 -4.00 -2.70 -19.72
CA ARG A 3 -3.54 -2.67 -18.33
C ARG A 3 -3.62 -1.25 -17.82
N PHE A 4 -3.94 -1.08 -16.54
CA PHE A 4 -3.91 0.23 -15.89
C PHE A 4 -2.79 0.27 -14.88
N ARG A 5 -2.08 1.40 -14.82
CA ARG A 5 -1.09 1.69 -13.78
C ARG A 5 -1.44 3.03 -13.17
N HIS A 6 -1.56 3.04 -11.84
CA HIS A 6 -1.62 4.28 -11.08
C HIS A 6 -0.17 4.74 -10.92
N VAL A 7 0.17 5.89 -11.46
CA VAL A 7 1.50 6.49 -11.35
C VAL A 7 1.56 7.19 -10.01
N VAL A 8 2.25 6.56 -9.07
CA VAL A 8 2.30 6.96 -7.65
C VAL A 8 3.60 7.72 -7.35
N GLU A 9 4.58 7.63 -8.27
CA GLU A 9 5.95 8.08 -8.10
C GLU A 9 6.50 8.64 -9.42
N THR A 10 7.59 9.40 -9.35
CA THR A 10 8.25 10.01 -10.51
C THR A 10 9.71 9.62 -10.65
N THR A 11 10.24 8.79 -9.72
CA THR A 11 11.67 8.49 -9.58
C THR A 11 12.03 7.04 -9.90
N SER A 12 11.07 6.11 -9.90
CA SER A 12 11.35 4.73 -10.31
C SER A 12 11.68 4.68 -11.81
N PRO A 13 12.64 3.84 -12.29
CA PRO A 13 12.97 3.78 -13.71
C PRO A 13 11.75 3.52 -14.61
N ALA A 14 10.81 2.71 -14.14
CA ALA A 14 9.57 2.43 -14.85
C ALA A 14 8.63 3.65 -14.91
N ASP A 15 8.47 4.40 -13.81
CA ASP A 15 7.64 5.61 -13.82
C ASP A 15 8.31 6.75 -14.60
N VAL A 16 9.64 6.86 -14.58
CA VAL A 16 10.38 7.84 -15.40
C VAL A 16 10.09 7.61 -16.89
N GLU A 17 10.11 6.36 -17.35
CA GLU A 17 9.78 6.01 -18.73
C GLU A 17 8.31 6.30 -19.07
N ILE A 18 7.40 5.92 -18.16
CA ILE A 18 5.97 6.17 -18.32
C ILE A 18 5.68 7.67 -18.37
N LEU A 19 6.30 8.47 -17.51
CA LEU A 19 6.14 9.91 -17.47
C LEU A 19 6.74 10.58 -18.70
N ARG A 20 7.87 10.09 -19.22
CA ARG A 20 8.40 10.54 -20.52
C ARG A 20 7.38 10.31 -21.64
N SER A 21 6.81 9.10 -21.70
CA SER A 21 5.77 8.75 -22.68
C SER A 21 4.48 9.56 -22.46
N ALA A 22 4.11 9.81 -21.21
CA ALA A 22 2.92 10.57 -20.85
C ALA A 22 3.05 12.05 -21.23
N ARG A 23 4.25 12.64 -21.13
CA ARG A 23 4.53 14.00 -21.62
C ARG A 23 4.26 14.14 -23.10
N LEU A 24 4.73 13.19 -23.91
CA LEU A 24 4.47 13.19 -25.36
C LEU A 24 2.97 13.11 -25.63
N LEU A 25 2.29 12.07 -25.11
CA LEU A 25 0.85 11.89 -25.30
C LEU A 25 0.05 13.11 -24.85
N PHE A 26 0.37 13.67 -23.68
CA PHE A 26 -0.34 14.83 -23.12
C PHE A 26 -0.21 16.06 -24.02
N ARG A 27 1.00 16.37 -24.50
CA ARG A 27 1.23 17.54 -25.37
C ARG A 27 0.47 17.43 -26.69
N HIS A 28 0.34 16.23 -27.26
CA HIS A 28 -0.50 16.01 -28.44
C HIS A 28 -2.00 16.09 -28.13
N ALA A 29 -2.44 15.56 -26.99
CA ALA A 29 -3.86 15.56 -26.61
C ALA A 29 -4.37 16.94 -26.15
N PHE A 30 -3.49 17.76 -25.57
CA PHE A 30 -3.81 19.06 -24.98
C PHE A 30 -2.82 20.14 -25.48
N PRO A 31 -2.82 20.46 -26.79
CA PRO A 31 -1.83 21.38 -27.38
C PRO A 31 -1.95 22.82 -26.86
N TYR A 32 -3.11 23.20 -26.30
CA TYR A 32 -3.37 24.52 -25.73
C TYR A 32 -2.90 24.65 -24.27
N GLU A 33 -2.47 23.56 -23.62
CA GLU A 33 -1.92 23.58 -22.27
C GLU A 33 -0.74 22.59 -22.15
N PRO A 34 0.33 22.76 -22.95
CA PRO A 34 1.40 21.76 -23.08
C PRO A 34 2.18 21.55 -21.77
N GLU A 35 2.17 22.53 -20.87
CA GLU A 35 2.81 22.48 -19.55
C GLU A 35 1.96 21.77 -18.48
N GLY A 36 0.71 21.41 -18.79
CA GLY A 36 -0.21 20.78 -17.84
C GLY A 36 0.35 19.48 -17.26
N ILE A 37 1.06 18.69 -18.07
CA ILE A 37 1.71 17.46 -17.61
C ILE A 37 2.85 17.72 -16.64
N ASP A 38 3.63 18.78 -16.82
CA ASP A 38 4.72 19.11 -15.91
C ASP A 38 4.17 19.63 -14.57
N ARG A 39 3.00 20.29 -14.58
CA ARG A 39 2.23 20.59 -13.37
C ARG A 39 1.75 19.32 -12.66
N ILE A 40 1.24 18.33 -13.39
CA ILE A 40 0.85 17.02 -12.82
C ILE A 40 2.05 16.33 -12.16
N VAL A 41 3.21 16.30 -12.83
CA VAL A 41 4.44 15.71 -12.29
C VAL A 41 4.85 16.40 -10.98
N ARG A 42 4.83 17.74 -10.94
CA ARG A 42 5.10 18.50 -9.70
C ARG A 42 4.13 18.14 -8.58
N PHE A 43 2.85 17.89 -8.89
CA PHE A 43 1.90 17.44 -7.87
C PHE A 43 2.24 16.04 -7.34
N LEU A 44 2.63 15.11 -8.22
CA LEU A 44 3.03 13.76 -7.81
C LEU A 44 4.29 13.78 -6.93
N GLU A 45 5.28 14.60 -7.26
CA GLU A 45 6.52 14.80 -6.48
C GLU A 45 6.24 15.36 -5.09
N ASN A 46 5.31 16.31 -4.98
CA ASN A 46 5.02 17.02 -3.73
C ASN A 46 3.78 16.47 -3.00
N ARG A 47 3.28 15.29 -3.39
CA ARG A 47 2.01 14.71 -2.91
C ARG A 47 1.83 14.64 -1.39
N ALA A 48 2.92 14.56 -0.62
CA ALA A 48 2.88 14.50 0.84
C ALA A 48 2.53 15.84 1.50
N GLN A 49 2.73 16.95 0.77
CA GLN A 49 2.50 18.32 1.21
C GLN A 49 1.17 18.90 0.70
N LEU A 50 0.55 18.23 -0.28
CA LEU A 50 -0.73 18.66 -0.85
C LEU A 50 -1.90 18.35 0.10
N ASP A 51 -2.90 19.22 0.08
CA ASP A 51 -4.17 19.06 0.78
C ASP A 51 -5.20 18.23 -0.03
N PHE A 52 -4.82 17.79 -1.23
CA PHE A 52 -5.53 16.82 -2.06
C PHE A 52 -4.60 15.69 -2.51
N GLU A 53 -5.18 14.57 -2.93
CA GLU A 53 -4.43 13.46 -3.51
C GLU A 53 -4.42 13.56 -5.04
N PRO A 54 -3.26 13.78 -5.69
CA PRO A 54 -3.14 13.71 -7.14
C PRO A 54 -3.18 12.25 -7.60
N ILE A 55 -4.07 11.94 -8.54
CA ILE A 55 -4.23 10.59 -9.10
C ILE A 55 -3.95 10.65 -10.60
N LEU A 56 -2.79 10.15 -11.03
CA LEU A 56 -2.47 9.94 -12.44
C LEU A 56 -2.63 8.46 -12.78
N LEU A 57 -3.64 8.13 -13.58
CA LEU A 57 -3.88 6.78 -14.07
C LEU A 57 -3.52 6.71 -15.55
N VAL A 58 -2.68 5.73 -15.91
CA VAL A 58 -2.30 5.49 -17.31
C VAL A 58 -2.82 4.14 -17.79
N SER A 59 -3.14 4.06 -19.08
CA SER A 59 -3.45 2.80 -19.76
C SER A 59 -2.26 2.34 -20.60
N LEU A 60 -1.94 1.05 -20.51
CA LEU A 60 -0.85 0.39 -21.21
C LEU A 60 -1.37 -0.75 -22.07
N ASP A 61 -0.74 -0.99 -23.21
CA ASP A 61 -1.00 -2.17 -24.04
C ASP A 61 -0.25 -3.43 -23.53
N ARG A 62 -0.30 -4.53 -24.30
CA ARG A 62 0.39 -5.79 -23.94
C ARG A 62 1.91 -5.69 -23.94
N LYS A 63 2.48 -4.70 -24.64
CA LYS A 63 3.92 -4.42 -24.71
C LYS A 63 4.35 -3.35 -23.72
N ASN A 64 3.49 -3.01 -22.74
CA ASN A 64 3.68 -1.93 -21.78
C ASN A 64 3.85 -0.54 -22.42
N SER A 65 3.39 -0.34 -23.66
CA SER A 65 3.38 0.98 -24.29
C SER A 65 2.17 1.78 -23.82
N LEU A 66 2.37 3.08 -23.56
CA LEU A 66 1.31 4.00 -23.17
C LEU A 66 0.25 4.13 -24.27
N THR A 67 -1.02 4.10 -23.89
CA THR A 67 -2.17 4.23 -24.81
C THR A 67 -3.15 5.33 -24.39
N GLY A 68 -2.99 5.89 -23.20
CA GLY A 68 -3.87 6.93 -22.67
C GLY A 68 -3.55 7.28 -21.22
N LEU A 69 -4.10 8.39 -20.75
CA LEU A 69 -3.95 8.91 -19.40
C LEU A 69 -5.23 9.55 -18.88
N CYS A 70 -5.34 9.61 -17.56
CA CYS A 70 -6.42 10.23 -16.81
C CYS A 70 -5.85 10.84 -15.54
N PHE A 71 -6.20 12.08 -15.23
CA PHE A 71 -5.72 12.77 -14.05
C PHE A 71 -6.85 13.42 -13.24
N VAL A 72 -6.85 13.16 -11.93
CA VAL A 72 -7.90 13.57 -11.00
C VAL A 72 -7.29 14.17 -9.74
N PHE A 73 -7.89 15.26 -9.26
CA PHE A 73 -7.71 15.70 -7.87
C PHE A 73 -8.70 14.96 -6.97
N TYR A 74 -8.22 14.24 -5.96
CA TYR A 74 -9.09 13.61 -4.97
C TYR A 74 -9.02 14.33 -3.63
N PHE A 75 -10.12 15.01 -3.28
CA PHE A 75 -10.24 15.75 -2.03
C PHE A 75 -10.77 14.84 -0.92
N ARG A 76 -9.85 14.28 -0.11
CA ARG A 76 -10.15 13.29 0.94
C ARG A 76 -11.16 13.81 1.97
N GLU A 77 -11.07 15.08 2.32
CA GLU A 77 -11.89 15.74 3.35
C GLU A 77 -13.39 15.80 2.98
N ILE A 78 -13.71 16.12 1.72
CA ILE A 78 -15.08 16.20 1.21
C ILE A 78 -15.51 14.92 0.50
N ARG A 79 -14.56 14.02 0.22
CA ARG A 79 -14.73 12.77 -0.52
C ARG A 79 -15.29 12.98 -1.93
N PHE A 80 -14.74 13.93 -2.69
CA PHE A 80 -15.05 14.12 -4.10
C PHE A 80 -13.79 14.07 -4.94
N GLY A 81 -13.88 13.45 -6.12
CA GLY A 81 -12.89 13.61 -7.17
C GLY A 81 -13.24 14.78 -8.07
N TYR A 82 -12.25 15.40 -8.69
CA TYR A 82 -12.41 16.33 -9.80
C TYR A 82 -11.55 15.88 -10.99
N LEU A 83 -12.19 15.52 -12.10
CA LEU A 83 -11.50 15.07 -13.31
C LEU A 83 -10.99 16.28 -14.10
N GLN A 84 -9.67 16.43 -14.13
CA GLN A 84 -9.01 17.52 -14.84
C GLN A 84 -8.68 17.11 -16.28
N TYR A 85 -8.11 15.92 -16.48
CA TYR A 85 -7.70 15.45 -17.81
C TYR A 85 -8.09 14.00 -18.05
N ILE A 86 -8.49 13.70 -19.27
CA ILE A 86 -8.61 12.35 -19.79
C ILE A 86 -8.34 12.35 -21.29
N ALA A 87 -7.42 11.50 -21.73
CA ALA A 87 -7.05 11.39 -23.13
C ALA A 87 -6.63 9.96 -23.48
N SER A 88 -6.98 9.52 -24.70
CA SER A 88 -6.34 8.40 -25.36
C SER A 88 -5.23 8.93 -26.28
N ASP A 89 -4.27 8.08 -26.62
CA ASP A 89 -3.20 8.39 -27.57
C ASP A 89 -3.78 8.89 -28.91
N PRO A 90 -3.55 10.16 -29.29
CA PRO A 90 -4.05 10.72 -30.54
C PRO A 90 -3.38 10.12 -31.78
N GLU A 91 -2.12 9.68 -31.66
CA GLU A 91 -1.35 9.11 -32.77
C GLU A 91 -1.70 7.63 -32.99
N ARG A 92 -2.19 6.95 -31.95
CA ARG A 92 -2.62 5.55 -31.98
C ARG A 92 -4.09 5.40 -31.56
N PRO A 93 -5.03 5.94 -32.35
CA PRO A 93 -6.44 5.97 -31.98
C PRO A 93 -7.01 4.56 -31.86
N GLN A 94 -7.20 4.11 -30.61
CA GLN A 94 -7.82 2.83 -30.29
C GLN A 94 -9.21 3.05 -29.70
N ARG A 95 -10.22 2.39 -30.27
CA ARG A 95 -11.59 2.45 -29.74
C ARG A 95 -11.63 1.87 -28.32
N GLY A 96 -12.28 2.60 -27.42
CA GLY A 96 -12.59 2.13 -26.07
C GLY A 96 -11.62 2.55 -24.97
N ILE A 97 -10.42 3.07 -25.29
CA ILE A 97 -9.43 3.49 -24.28
C ILE A 97 -10.01 4.55 -23.32
N GLY A 98 -10.59 5.63 -23.84
CA GLY A 98 -11.19 6.68 -23.00
C GLY A 98 -12.33 6.16 -22.11
N GLY A 99 -13.13 5.21 -22.62
CA GLY A 99 -14.16 4.53 -21.82
C GLY A 99 -13.56 3.69 -20.70
N ALA A 100 -12.51 2.93 -21.01
CA ALA A 100 -11.84 2.06 -20.06
C ALA A 100 -11.10 2.86 -18.98
N LEU A 101 -10.43 3.97 -19.34
CA LEU A 101 -9.83 4.92 -18.39
C LEU A 101 -10.86 5.57 -17.48
N TYR A 102 -12.00 6.00 -18.04
CA TYR A 102 -13.07 6.60 -17.27
C TYR A 102 -13.73 5.60 -16.31
N GLU A 103 -13.90 4.34 -16.71
CA GLU A 103 -14.36 3.28 -15.81
C GLU A 103 -13.34 3.00 -14.70
N ALA A 104 -12.06 2.83 -15.05
CA ALA A 104 -11.01 2.54 -14.08
C ALA A 104 -10.82 3.65 -13.05
N ILE A 105 -10.92 4.93 -13.43
CA ILE A 105 -10.81 6.03 -12.48
C ILE A 105 -12.04 6.11 -11.56
N ARG A 106 -13.24 5.80 -12.06
CA ARG A 106 -14.45 5.71 -11.23
C ARG A 106 -14.31 4.61 -10.21
N GLU A 107 -13.83 3.44 -10.61
CA GLU A 107 -13.57 2.31 -9.71
C GLU A 107 -12.54 2.69 -8.64
N LEU A 108 -11.44 3.34 -9.03
CA LEU A 108 -10.42 3.82 -8.09
C LEU A 108 -10.99 4.83 -7.09
N LEU A 109 -11.83 5.78 -7.55
CA LEU A 109 -12.48 6.76 -6.69
C LEU A 109 -13.53 6.12 -5.76
N ILE A 110 -14.31 5.16 -6.24
CA ILE A 110 -15.23 4.36 -5.41
C ILE A 110 -14.46 3.63 -4.32
N ALA A 111 -13.36 2.95 -4.69
CA ALA A 111 -12.49 2.25 -3.75
C ALA A 111 -11.87 3.21 -2.71
N LYS A 112 -11.57 4.46 -3.11
CA LYS A 112 -11.14 5.52 -2.19
C LYS A 112 -12.27 6.11 -1.35
N GLY A 113 -13.53 5.76 -1.59
CA GLY A 113 -14.68 6.26 -0.83
C GLY A 113 -15.20 7.62 -1.30
N ALA A 114 -14.92 8.00 -2.55
CA ALA A 114 -15.51 9.17 -3.17
C ALA A 114 -17.04 9.03 -3.25
N ARG A 115 -17.75 10.11 -2.92
CA ARG A 115 -19.20 10.23 -3.01
C ARG A 115 -19.66 10.59 -4.42
N GLY A 116 -18.81 11.29 -5.17
CA GLY A 116 -19.02 11.62 -6.58
C GLY A 116 -17.72 12.05 -7.24
N LEU A 117 -17.76 12.13 -8.57
CA LEU A 117 -16.73 12.72 -9.41
C LEU A 117 -17.32 13.95 -10.09
N LEU A 118 -16.74 15.10 -9.82
CA LEU A 118 -17.04 16.35 -10.52
C LEU A 118 -16.13 16.47 -11.74
N LEU A 119 -16.63 17.14 -12.76
CA LEU A 119 -15.87 17.49 -13.95
C LEU A 119 -16.55 18.67 -14.63
N ASP A 120 -15.76 19.48 -15.32
CA ASP A 120 -16.27 20.50 -16.20
C ASP A 120 -16.15 20.04 -17.67
N ILE A 121 -17.16 20.39 -18.45
CA ILE A 121 -17.20 20.13 -19.88
C ILE A 121 -17.49 21.43 -20.63
N PRO A 122 -17.15 21.52 -21.92
CA PRO A 122 -17.65 22.59 -22.77
C PRO A 122 -19.18 22.70 -22.73
N PRO A 123 -19.75 23.92 -22.82
CA PRO A 123 -21.19 24.12 -22.78
C PRO A 123 -21.94 23.31 -23.85
N VAL A 124 -23.11 22.79 -23.48
CA VAL A 124 -23.97 21.95 -24.34
C VAL A 124 -25.27 22.64 -24.77
N ASP A 125 -25.43 23.88 -24.32
CA ASP A 125 -26.55 24.77 -24.61
C ASP A 125 -26.03 25.86 -25.56
N ALA A 126 -26.79 26.13 -26.64
CA ALA A 126 -26.31 26.95 -27.76
C ALA A 126 -26.10 28.42 -27.38
N ASP A 127 -26.92 28.92 -26.45
CA ASP A 127 -26.87 30.26 -25.86
C ASP A 127 -25.61 30.51 -25.00
N LYS A 128 -24.88 29.45 -24.65
CA LYS A 128 -23.66 29.50 -23.83
C LYS A 128 -22.37 29.30 -24.64
N LEU A 129 -22.46 29.27 -25.97
CA LEU A 129 -21.32 29.06 -26.86
C LEU A 129 -21.09 30.29 -27.74
N GLU A 130 -19.84 30.75 -27.78
CA GLU A 130 -19.40 31.75 -28.78
C GLU A 130 -19.42 31.14 -30.19
N ASP A 131 -18.92 29.90 -30.34
CA ASP A 131 -18.91 29.15 -31.59
C ASP A 131 -19.91 27.99 -31.53
N VAL A 132 -21.12 28.23 -32.06
CA VAL A 132 -22.22 27.25 -32.10
C VAL A 132 -21.87 26.03 -32.95
N SER A 133 -20.90 26.10 -33.87
CA SER A 133 -20.46 24.94 -34.66
C SER A 133 -19.86 23.82 -33.80
N ARG A 134 -19.41 24.13 -32.58
CA ARG A 134 -18.91 23.16 -31.59
C ARG A 134 -20.02 22.40 -30.85
N LEU A 135 -21.27 22.84 -30.95
CA LEU A 135 -22.38 22.23 -30.24
C LEU A 135 -22.53 20.71 -30.47
N PRO A 136 -22.37 20.17 -31.72
CA PRO A 136 -22.45 18.73 -31.96
C PRO A 136 -21.36 17.94 -31.23
N ILE A 137 -20.11 18.44 -31.21
CA ILE A 137 -19.00 17.76 -30.55
C ILE A 137 -19.11 17.84 -29.02
N ASN A 138 -19.56 18.99 -28.48
CA ASN A 138 -19.82 19.15 -27.04
C ASN A 138 -20.93 18.21 -26.57
N ARG A 139 -22.03 18.10 -27.33
CA ARG A 139 -23.12 17.14 -27.03
C ARG A 139 -22.66 15.70 -27.13
N LYS A 140 -21.77 15.35 -28.08
CA LYS A 140 -21.18 14.01 -28.16
C LYS A 140 -20.32 13.70 -26.94
N ARG A 141 -19.54 14.67 -26.46
CA ARG A 141 -18.73 14.55 -25.23
C ARG A 141 -19.62 14.43 -23.99
N TRP A 142 -20.68 15.21 -23.89
CA TRP A 142 -21.67 15.08 -22.82
C TRP A 142 -22.32 13.70 -22.78
N LYS A 143 -22.79 13.19 -23.93
CA LYS A 143 -23.37 11.85 -24.05
C LYS A 143 -22.44 10.73 -23.55
N PHE A 144 -21.12 10.92 -23.66
CA PHE A 144 -20.16 9.96 -23.12
C PHE A 144 -20.27 9.85 -21.59
N TYR A 145 -20.39 10.97 -20.87
CA TYR A 145 -20.52 10.97 -19.41
C TYR A 145 -21.93 10.64 -18.94
N GLU A 146 -22.95 11.15 -19.65
CA GLU A 146 -24.36 10.93 -19.35
C GLU A 146 -24.71 9.44 -19.29
N ARG A 147 -24.12 8.62 -20.17
CA ARG A 147 -24.32 7.15 -20.20
C ARG A 147 -23.87 6.43 -18.93
N TYR A 148 -23.00 7.06 -18.14
CA TYR A 148 -22.51 6.56 -16.85
C TYR A 148 -23.33 7.03 -15.65
N GLY A 149 -24.40 7.79 -15.90
CA GLY A 149 -25.26 8.37 -14.86
C GLY A 149 -24.89 9.79 -14.47
N ALA A 150 -23.92 10.42 -15.15
CA ALA A 150 -23.55 11.80 -14.87
C ALA A 150 -24.70 12.77 -15.15
N ARG A 151 -24.78 13.88 -14.39
CA ARG A 151 -25.83 14.92 -14.48
C ARG A 151 -25.19 16.30 -14.48
N ILE A 152 -25.68 17.18 -15.35
CA ILE A 152 -25.32 18.60 -15.33
C ILE A 152 -25.91 19.23 -14.07
N ILE A 153 -25.10 20.05 -13.39
CA ILE A 153 -25.55 20.90 -12.29
C ILE A 153 -26.12 22.18 -12.88
N GLU A 154 -27.31 22.58 -12.45
CA GLU A 154 -28.03 23.74 -13.01
C GLU A 154 -28.32 24.82 -11.95
N GLY A 155 -28.60 26.03 -12.43
CA GLY A 155 -29.04 27.14 -11.60
C GLY A 155 -27.93 27.72 -10.72
N THR A 156 -26.69 27.74 -11.24
CA THR A 156 -25.52 28.22 -10.51
C THR A 156 -24.75 29.24 -11.35
N GLU A 157 -23.97 30.09 -10.70
CA GLU A 157 -23.10 31.06 -11.37
C GLU A 157 -21.89 30.42 -12.07
N TRP A 158 -21.69 29.10 -11.93
CA TRP A 158 -20.55 28.39 -12.53
C TRP A 158 -20.53 28.51 -14.06
N ASP A 159 -21.70 28.35 -14.67
CA ASP A 159 -21.91 28.32 -16.12
C ASP A 159 -22.69 29.54 -16.63
N VAL A 160 -22.60 30.65 -15.88
CA VAL A 160 -23.16 31.97 -16.23
C VAL A 160 -22.04 32.99 -16.38
N THR A 161 -21.19 33.13 -15.35
CA THR A 161 -20.07 34.07 -15.37
C THR A 161 -18.78 33.31 -15.67
N PRO A 162 -18.07 33.61 -16.78
CA PRO A 162 -16.81 32.94 -17.07
C PRO A 162 -15.77 33.14 -15.97
N ASN A 163 -14.98 32.10 -15.71
CA ASN A 163 -13.90 32.18 -14.73
C ASN A 163 -12.74 33.04 -15.28
N PRO A 164 -12.38 34.15 -14.62
CA PRO A 164 -11.30 35.03 -15.07
C PRO A 164 -9.95 34.32 -15.22
N ARG A 165 -9.71 33.27 -14.42
CA ARG A 165 -8.49 32.46 -14.45
C ARG A 165 -8.57 31.25 -15.40
N ASN A 166 -9.61 31.16 -16.22
CA ASN A 166 -9.79 30.12 -17.23
C ASN A 166 -9.87 30.71 -18.65
N ALA A 167 -9.08 31.76 -18.92
CA ALA A 167 -9.13 32.51 -20.18
C ALA A 167 -10.54 32.97 -20.57
N TYR A 168 -11.40 33.22 -19.57
CA TYR A 168 -12.81 33.57 -19.75
C TYR A 168 -13.63 32.54 -20.55
N TYR A 169 -13.18 31.28 -20.60
CA TYR A 169 -13.95 30.21 -21.23
C TYR A 169 -15.01 29.68 -20.26
N LEU A 170 -16.26 29.71 -20.71
CA LEU A 170 -17.40 29.19 -19.96
C LEU A 170 -17.40 27.66 -19.97
N THR A 171 -17.71 27.03 -18.84
CA THR A 171 -17.81 25.57 -18.72
C THR A 171 -19.08 25.17 -17.99
N THR A 172 -19.54 23.94 -18.22
CA THR A 172 -20.67 23.34 -17.52
C THR A 172 -20.16 22.34 -16.49
N LEU A 173 -20.56 22.52 -15.23
CA LEU A 173 -20.22 21.61 -14.15
C LEU A 173 -21.12 20.37 -14.16
N VAL A 174 -20.51 19.21 -14.01
CA VAL A 174 -21.17 17.90 -14.07
C VAL A 174 -20.84 17.10 -12.81
N LEU A 175 -21.83 16.35 -12.32
CA LEU A 175 -21.68 15.35 -11.28
C LEU A 175 -21.86 13.95 -11.85
N ASP A 176 -20.83 13.10 -11.78
CA ASP A 176 -20.96 11.65 -11.85
C ASP A 176 -21.17 11.08 -10.45
N PRO A 177 -22.31 10.42 -10.17
CA PRO A 177 -22.61 9.87 -8.84
C PRO A 177 -21.88 8.55 -8.56
N LEU A 178 -21.00 8.11 -9.45
CA LEU A 178 -20.21 6.89 -9.35
C LEU A 178 -21.08 5.64 -9.21
N GLY A 179 -22.14 5.58 -10.05
CA GLY A 179 -23.08 4.46 -10.07
C GLY A 179 -24.18 4.52 -9.01
N ARG A 180 -24.23 5.57 -8.19
CA ARG A 180 -25.27 5.80 -7.17
C ARG A 180 -26.40 6.66 -7.71
N VAL A 181 -27.47 6.80 -6.91
CA VAL A 181 -28.53 7.78 -7.18
C VAL A 181 -27.92 9.19 -7.16
N PRO A 182 -28.08 10.00 -8.23
CA PRO A 182 -27.56 11.36 -8.26
C PRO A 182 -28.15 12.21 -7.13
N LYS A 183 -27.32 12.55 -6.14
CA LYS A 183 -27.67 13.43 -5.03
C LYS A 183 -26.45 14.23 -4.59
N LEU A 184 -26.62 15.54 -4.49
CA LEU A 184 -25.59 16.45 -4.01
C LEU A 184 -26.25 17.48 -3.09
N SER A 185 -25.88 17.48 -1.80
CA SER A 185 -26.41 18.51 -0.91
C SER A 185 -25.76 19.85 -1.18
N ARG A 186 -26.48 20.93 -0.85
CA ARG A 186 -25.97 22.30 -0.96
C ARG A 186 -24.62 22.47 -0.29
N ALA A 187 -24.50 21.98 0.95
CA ALA A 187 -23.26 22.08 1.72
C ALA A 187 -22.10 21.31 1.08
N GLN A 188 -22.36 20.17 0.44
CA GLN A 188 -21.33 19.41 -0.28
C GLN A 188 -20.88 20.16 -1.53
N ALA A 189 -21.82 20.63 -2.35
CA ALA A 189 -21.50 21.37 -3.57
C ALA A 189 -20.68 22.63 -3.29
N ARG A 190 -21.11 23.42 -2.30
CA ARG A 190 -20.44 24.63 -1.85
C ARG A 190 -18.99 24.38 -1.41
N ARG A 191 -18.72 23.27 -0.71
CA ARG A 191 -17.35 22.91 -0.34
C ARG A 191 -16.55 22.43 -1.54
N ALA A 192 -17.13 21.58 -2.38
CA ALA A 192 -16.44 21.03 -3.55
C ALA A 192 -16.03 22.12 -4.55
N VAL A 193 -16.93 23.05 -4.85
CA VAL A 193 -16.65 24.19 -5.75
C VAL A 193 -15.53 25.08 -5.22
N ARG A 194 -15.54 25.41 -3.91
CA ARG A 194 -14.43 26.16 -3.30
C ARG A 194 -13.10 25.44 -3.50
N ARG A 195 -13.05 24.14 -3.19
CA ARG A 195 -11.84 23.34 -3.32
C ARG A 195 -11.36 23.24 -4.76
N ILE A 196 -12.26 23.04 -5.72
CA ILE A 196 -11.92 23.03 -7.14
C ILE A 196 -11.34 24.38 -7.55
N LEU A 197 -12.01 25.49 -7.24
CA LEU A 197 -11.54 26.82 -7.63
C LEU A 197 -10.19 27.17 -7.03
N GLN A 198 -9.99 26.87 -5.75
CA GLN A 198 -8.72 27.08 -5.05
C GLN A 198 -7.60 26.21 -5.65
N THR A 199 -7.87 24.92 -5.88
CA THR A 199 -6.84 23.95 -6.28
C THR A 199 -6.48 24.04 -7.77
N GLN A 200 -7.50 24.13 -8.64
CA GLN A 200 -7.31 24.16 -10.10
C GLN A 200 -6.86 25.53 -10.59
N TYR A 201 -7.45 26.60 -10.03
CA TYR A 201 -7.28 27.97 -10.54
C TYR A 201 -6.50 28.88 -9.57
N GLY A 202 -6.03 28.35 -8.43
CA GLY A 202 -5.14 29.04 -7.50
C GLY A 202 -5.78 30.19 -6.73
N TYR A 203 -7.11 30.22 -6.59
CA TYR A 203 -7.77 31.26 -5.81
C TYR A 203 -7.48 31.12 -4.31
N GLU A 204 -7.41 32.26 -3.61
CA GLU A 204 -7.24 32.29 -2.16
C GLU A 204 -8.54 31.93 -1.42
N PRO A 205 -8.47 31.40 -0.20
CA PRO A 205 -9.63 31.23 0.66
C PRO A 205 -10.37 32.56 0.91
N GLY A 206 -11.68 32.58 0.68
CA GLY A 206 -12.50 33.79 0.86
C GLY A 206 -12.54 34.74 -0.34
N ASP A 207 -11.88 34.41 -1.45
CA ASP A 207 -11.93 35.19 -2.68
C ASP A 207 -13.39 35.47 -3.13
N ALA A 208 -13.67 36.71 -3.52
CA ALA A 208 -15.03 37.17 -3.84
C ALA A 208 -15.65 36.43 -5.04
N PHE A 209 -14.86 36.06 -6.05
CA PHE A 209 -15.34 35.25 -7.17
C PHE A 209 -15.73 33.85 -6.68
N VAL A 210 -14.85 33.22 -5.89
CA VAL A 210 -15.09 31.88 -5.34
C VAL A 210 -16.34 31.86 -4.47
N GLU A 211 -16.48 32.84 -3.58
CA GLU A 211 -17.64 32.93 -2.69
C GLU A 211 -18.92 33.22 -3.45
N ARG A 212 -18.89 34.08 -4.47
CA ARG A 212 -20.04 34.33 -5.34
C ARG A 212 -20.50 33.04 -6.04
N VAL A 213 -19.57 32.31 -6.68
CA VAL A 213 -19.90 31.05 -7.36
C VAL A 213 -20.40 30.00 -6.37
N ALA A 214 -19.72 29.80 -5.24
CA ALA A 214 -20.17 28.84 -4.24
C ALA A 214 -21.55 29.19 -3.66
N ASN A 215 -21.80 30.46 -3.33
CA ASN A 215 -23.06 30.88 -2.72
C ASN A 215 -24.25 30.92 -3.71
N SER A 216 -23.97 30.86 -5.02
CA SER A 216 -25.01 30.67 -6.06
C SER A 216 -25.73 29.33 -5.96
N PHE A 217 -25.14 28.31 -5.33
CA PHE A 217 -25.79 27.02 -5.06
C PHE A 217 -26.83 27.22 -3.94
N ARG A 218 -28.08 27.50 -4.33
CA ARG A 218 -29.17 27.88 -3.40
C ARG A 218 -30.05 26.70 -2.98
N ASP A 219 -30.38 25.80 -3.89
CA ASP A 219 -31.25 24.64 -3.65
C ASP A 219 -30.57 23.54 -2.82
N ASP A 220 -31.38 22.77 -2.07
CA ASP A 220 -30.93 21.56 -1.35
C ASP A 220 -31.99 20.44 -1.44
N PRO A 221 -31.73 19.33 -2.17
CA PRO A 221 -30.52 19.04 -2.93
C PRO A 221 -30.32 20.01 -4.11
N VAL A 222 -29.07 20.13 -4.57
CA VAL A 222 -28.71 20.93 -5.74
C VAL A 222 -29.45 20.40 -6.99
N ARG A 223 -29.92 21.32 -7.84
CA ARG A 223 -30.64 20.97 -9.07
C ARG A 223 -29.71 20.25 -10.05
N LEU A 224 -30.15 19.08 -10.49
CA LEU A 224 -29.47 18.25 -11.47
C LEU A 224 -30.36 18.11 -12.71
N ARG A 225 -29.83 18.44 -13.89
CA ARG A 225 -30.57 18.38 -15.17
C ARG A 225 -31.16 16.99 -15.39
N ILE A 226 -32.48 16.93 -15.57
CA ILE A 226 -33.18 15.68 -15.86
C ILE A 226 -32.83 15.25 -17.30
N PRO A 227 -32.39 14.00 -17.53
CA PRO A 227 -32.04 13.54 -18.86
C PRO A 227 -33.29 13.44 -19.75
N LYS A 228 -33.21 13.96 -20.99
CA LYS A 228 -34.32 13.91 -21.97
C LYS A 228 -34.69 12.48 -22.40
N ARG A 229 -33.78 11.52 -22.23
CA ARG A 229 -34.00 10.08 -22.45
C ARG A 229 -33.44 9.31 -21.27
N VAL A 230 -34.26 8.49 -20.62
CA VAL A 230 -33.80 7.57 -19.58
C VAL A 230 -33.19 6.35 -20.27
N SER A 231 -31.92 6.44 -20.66
CA SER A 231 -31.16 5.22 -20.94
C SER A 231 -30.79 4.59 -19.59
N PRO A 232 -31.03 3.27 -19.38
CA PRO A 232 -30.50 2.61 -18.20
C PRO A 232 -28.99 2.84 -18.19
N PRO A 233 -28.39 3.30 -17.07
CA PRO A 233 -26.95 3.48 -17.01
C PRO A 233 -26.32 2.16 -17.43
N LYS A 234 -25.41 2.21 -18.40
CA LYS A 234 -24.78 0.99 -18.89
C LYS A 234 -24.17 0.31 -17.67
N ARG A 235 -24.60 -0.92 -17.38
CA ARG A 235 -24.01 -1.73 -16.32
C ARG A 235 -22.51 -1.70 -16.57
N ILE A 236 -21.76 -1.10 -15.65
CA ILE A 236 -20.30 -1.00 -15.75
C ILE A 236 -19.85 -2.41 -16.11
N ALA A 237 -19.21 -2.57 -17.27
CA ALA A 237 -18.61 -3.86 -17.60
C ALA A 237 -17.72 -4.17 -16.41
N LYS A 238 -17.85 -5.34 -15.78
CA LYS A 238 -16.91 -5.77 -14.74
C LYS A 238 -15.55 -5.92 -15.44
N VAL A 239 -14.83 -4.84 -15.69
CA VAL A 239 -13.52 -4.86 -16.33
C VAL A 239 -12.59 -5.46 -15.31
N GLY A 240 -12.37 -6.78 -15.41
CA GLY A 240 -11.41 -7.54 -14.61
C GLY A 240 -11.41 -7.21 -13.12
N ARG A 241 -12.54 -7.43 -12.43
CA ARG A 241 -12.76 -7.12 -10.99
C ARG A 241 -11.82 -7.81 -9.99
N ILE A 242 -10.75 -8.46 -10.45
CA ILE A 242 -9.88 -9.30 -9.63
C ILE A 242 -8.46 -9.13 -10.16
N ARG A 243 -7.62 -8.40 -9.41
CA ARG A 243 -6.19 -8.68 -9.48
C ARG A 243 -5.92 -9.67 -8.35
N PRO A 244 -5.53 -10.91 -8.68
CA PRO A 244 -5.20 -11.88 -7.64
C PRO A 244 -4.06 -11.34 -6.77
N ILE A 245 -4.08 -11.66 -5.48
CA ILE A 245 -2.97 -11.36 -4.58
C ILE A 245 -1.74 -12.08 -5.12
N LYS A 246 -0.67 -11.31 -5.41
CA LYS A 246 0.57 -11.89 -5.91
C LYS A 246 1.25 -12.62 -4.77
N ILE A 247 1.48 -13.91 -4.94
CA ILE A 247 2.20 -14.73 -3.95
C ILE A 247 3.57 -15.08 -4.51
N VAL A 248 4.59 -14.92 -3.70
CA VAL A 248 5.97 -15.27 -4.03
C VAL A 248 6.42 -16.35 -3.06
N VAL A 249 6.82 -17.50 -3.59
CA VAL A 249 7.28 -18.65 -2.80
C VAL A 249 8.29 -19.47 -3.59
N SER A 250 9.36 -19.88 -2.91
CA SER A 250 10.42 -20.70 -3.50
C SER A 250 10.40 -22.12 -2.96
N ASP A 251 10.38 -23.12 -3.85
CA ASP A 251 10.50 -24.53 -3.43
C ASP A 251 11.86 -24.82 -2.78
N GLY A 252 12.89 -24.01 -3.06
CA GLY A 252 14.20 -24.08 -2.41
C GLY A 252 14.20 -23.91 -0.88
N HIS A 253 13.09 -23.48 -0.26
CA HIS A 253 13.02 -23.43 1.20
C HIS A 253 13.12 -24.83 1.85
N VAL A 254 12.76 -25.90 1.12
CA VAL A 254 12.63 -27.27 1.69
C VAL A 254 13.96 -27.89 2.11
N ILE A 255 15.09 -27.37 1.58
CA ILE A 255 16.44 -27.87 1.85
C ILE A 255 16.83 -27.67 3.32
N HIS A 256 16.32 -26.62 3.96
CA HIS A 256 16.52 -26.38 5.39
C HIS A 256 15.46 -27.15 6.18
N HIS A 257 15.75 -28.41 6.52
CA HIS A 257 14.84 -29.29 7.26
C HIS A 257 15.57 -30.07 8.35
N LEU A 258 15.46 -29.55 9.57
CA LEU A 258 15.94 -30.21 10.77
C LEU A 258 14.88 -31.19 11.28
N LYS A 259 15.31 -32.41 11.63
CA LYS A 259 14.45 -33.48 12.17
C LYS A 259 14.58 -33.60 13.71
N GLU A 260 15.24 -32.64 14.34
CA GLU A 260 15.45 -32.58 15.78
C GLU A 260 14.13 -32.42 16.55
N LYS A 261 14.04 -33.10 17.70
CA LYS A 261 12.86 -33.03 18.57
C LYS A 261 12.73 -31.61 19.11
N GLY A 262 11.55 -31.01 18.97
CA GLY A 262 11.28 -29.65 19.44
C GLY A 262 11.56 -28.54 18.42
N TYR A 263 12.20 -28.84 17.27
CA TYR A 263 12.37 -27.84 16.22
C TYR A 263 11.06 -27.62 15.45
N VAL A 264 10.46 -26.43 15.62
CA VAL A 264 9.12 -26.12 15.10
C VAL A 264 9.13 -25.48 13.70
N GLU A 265 10.22 -24.85 13.28
CA GLU A 265 10.36 -24.19 11.98
C GLU A 265 10.56 -25.24 10.86
N ARG A 266 9.47 -25.89 10.42
CA ARG A 266 9.55 -27.05 9.50
C ARG A 266 9.00 -26.74 8.11
N PRO A 267 9.45 -27.43 7.03
CA PRO A 267 8.97 -27.18 5.66
C PRO A 267 7.46 -27.35 5.48
N VAL A 268 6.81 -28.16 6.33
CA VAL A 268 5.35 -28.35 6.33
C VAL A 268 4.59 -27.04 6.52
N ARG A 269 5.20 -26.02 7.15
CA ARG A 269 4.57 -24.71 7.40
C ARG A 269 4.12 -24.05 6.10
N VAL A 270 5.03 -23.92 5.13
CA VAL A 270 4.74 -23.35 3.80
C VAL A 270 3.66 -24.15 3.09
N ARG A 271 3.70 -25.48 3.17
CA ARG A 271 2.66 -26.34 2.58
C ARG A 271 1.27 -26.06 3.15
N GLN A 272 1.16 -25.83 4.47
CA GLN A 272 -0.14 -25.52 5.08
C GLN A 272 -0.63 -24.12 4.74
N ILE A 273 0.27 -23.13 4.65
CA ILE A 273 -0.06 -21.79 4.19
C ILE A 273 -0.62 -21.86 2.77
N LEU A 274 0.07 -22.53 1.84
CA LEU A 274 -0.38 -22.69 0.46
C LEU A 274 -1.75 -23.38 0.36
N ARG A 275 -1.99 -24.41 1.18
CA ARG A 275 -3.32 -25.04 1.30
C ARG A 275 -4.39 -24.09 1.86
N GLY A 276 -4.01 -23.19 2.76
CA GLY A 276 -4.90 -22.17 3.30
C GLY A 276 -5.32 -21.14 2.24
N LEU A 277 -4.44 -20.88 1.27
CA LEU A 277 -4.70 -20.00 0.14
C LEU A 277 -5.55 -20.64 -0.97
N GLU A 278 -5.84 -21.95 -0.90
CA GLU A 278 -6.77 -22.61 -1.82
C GLU A 278 -8.17 -21.97 -1.70
N GLY A 279 -8.62 -21.36 -2.81
CA GLY A 279 -9.89 -20.64 -2.87
C GLY A 279 -9.80 -19.13 -2.65
N VAL A 280 -8.62 -18.60 -2.31
CA VAL A 280 -8.32 -17.16 -2.38
C VAL A 280 -7.83 -16.84 -3.79
N ALA A 281 -8.26 -15.72 -4.39
CA ALA A 281 -7.74 -15.30 -5.69
C ALA A 281 -6.25 -14.91 -5.57
N THR A 282 -5.36 -15.85 -5.90
CA THR A 282 -3.90 -15.68 -5.82
C THR A 282 -3.24 -15.99 -7.15
N GLU A 283 -2.08 -15.38 -7.40
CA GLU A 283 -1.25 -15.64 -8.58
C GLU A 283 0.20 -15.80 -8.14
N ARG A 284 0.78 -16.96 -8.46
CA ARG A 284 2.16 -17.27 -8.10
C ARG A 284 3.12 -16.57 -9.05
N ILE A 285 4.02 -15.78 -8.48
CA ILE A 285 5.08 -15.08 -9.21
C ILE A 285 6.41 -15.83 -9.04
N PRO A 286 7.15 -16.11 -10.12
CA PRO A 286 8.48 -16.69 -10.05
C PRO A 286 9.45 -15.80 -9.27
N VAL A 287 10.25 -16.42 -8.41
CA VAL A 287 11.27 -15.73 -7.61
C VAL A 287 12.43 -15.30 -8.50
N LYS A 288 12.81 -14.03 -8.40
CA LYS A 288 13.99 -13.46 -9.06
C LYS A 288 15.17 -13.41 -8.10
N HIS A 289 16.38 -13.51 -8.63
CA HIS A 289 17.59 -13.29 -7.85
C HIS A 289 17.92 -11.80 -7.77
N PHE A 290 18.33 -11.35 -6.57
CA PHE A 290 18.78 -9.98 -6.33
C PHE A 290 20.26 -9.94 -5.91
N PRO A 291 21.01 -8.86 -6.17
CA PRO A 291 22.39 -8.74 -5.74
C PRO A 291 22.51 -8.59 -4.22
N ASP A 292 23.57 -9.17 -3.63
CA ASP A 292 23.82 -9.18 -2.18
C ASP A 292 23.98 -7.77 -1.55
N ARG A 293 24.17 -6.73 -2.35
CA ARG A 293 24.16 -5.33 -1.87
C ARG A 293 22.91 -4.99 -1.06
N HIS A 294 21.77 -5.63 -1.36
CA HIS A 294 20.53 -5.42 -0.60
C HIS A 294 20.58 -6.05 0.79
N ILE A 295 21.29 -7.16 0.94
CA ILE A 295 21.55 -7.79 2.23
C ILE A 295 22.57 -6.95 3.01
N LEU A 296 23.68 -6.56 2.39
CA LEU A 296 24.75 -5.77 3.00
C LEU A 296 24.31 -4.34 3.38
N ALA A 297 23.25 -3.82 2.76
CA ALA A 297 22.64 -2.56 3.16
C ALA A 297 22.00 -2.63 4.56
N VAL A 298 21.62 -3.83 5.01
CA VAL A 298 20.87 -4.07 6.26
C VAL A 298 21.68 -4.87 7.28
N HIS A 299 22.49 -5.82 6.85
CA HIS A 299 23.31 -6.67 7.71
C HIS A 299 24.77 -6.22 7.70
N ASP A 300 25.48 -6.45 8.79
CA ASP A 300 26.91 -6.24 8.87
C ASP A 300 27.64 -7.25 7.96
N PRO A 301 28.62 -6.81 7.15
CA PRO A 301 29.36 -7.72 6.27
C PRO A 301 30.01 -8.90 6.98
N LYS A 302 30.39 -8.77 8.26
CA LYS A 302 30.98 -9.87 9.04
C LYS A 302 29.98 -10.99 9.31
N LEU A 303 28.73 -10.65 9.68
CA LEU A 303 27.66 -11.65 9.86
C LEU A 303 27.40 -12.40 8.56
N VAL A 304 27.25 -11.65 7.46
CA VAL A 304 26.94 -12.22 6.14
C VAL A 304 28.08 -13.15 5.67
N SER A 305 29.33 -12.70 5.82
CA SER A 305 30.51 -13.51 5.46
C SER A 305 30.64 -14.74 6.33
N TYR A 306 30.36 -14.61 7.64
CA TYR A 306 30.38 -15.71 8.59
C TYR A 306 29.35 -16.78 8.22
N LEU A 307 28.07 -16.40 8.09
CA LEU A 307 26.98 -17.34 7.75
C LEU A 307 27.28 -18.09 6.46
N ARG A 308 27.74 -17.38 5.43
CA ARG A 308 28.13 -17.99 4.16
C ARG A 308 29.26 -18.99 4.32
N ALA A 309 30.33 -18.61 5.01
CA ALA A 309 31.52 -19.43 5.17
C ALA A 309 31.27 -20.66 6.05
N VAL A 310 30.60 -20.49 7.20
CA VAL A 310 30.33 -21.60 8.12
C VAL A 310 29.37 -22.61 7.48
N CYS A 311 28.28 -22.17 6.85
CA CYS A 311 27.34 -23.10 6.20
C CYS A 311 28.01 -23.85 5.04
N ALA A 312 28.80 -23.17 4.21
CA ALA A 312 29.49 -23.84 3.09
C ALA A 312 30.56 -24.84 3.54
N ARG A 313 31.10 -24.69 4.75
CA ARG A 313 32.13 -25.57 5.32
C ARG A 313 31.55 -26.81 6.01
N LEU A 314 30.34 -26.70 6.56
CA LEU A 314 29.70 -27.79 7.28
C LEU A 314 29.34 -28.94 6.34
N ASP A 315 29.63 -30.16 6.77
CA ASP A 315 29.10 -31.36 6.11
C ASP A 315 27.57 -31.35 6.11
N GLU A 316 26.93 -31.99 5.13
CA GLU A 316 25.46 -31.96 4.96
C GLU A 316 24.67 -32.45 6.19
N LYS A 317 25.29 -33.31 7.01
CA LYS A 317 24.69 -33.87 8.23
C LYS A 317 25.07 -33.11 9.50
N ALA A 318 26.03 -32.18 9.43
CA ALA A 318 26.51 -31.45 10.59
C ALA A 318 25.48 -30.41 11.04
N ILE A 319 25.30 -30.31 12.35
CA ILE A 319 24.44 -29.32 13.00
C ILE A 319 25.27 -28.67 14.09
N VAL A 320 25.44 -27.35 14.01
CA VAL A 320 26.15 -26.56 15.01
C VAL A 320 25.14 -25.73 15.80
N TYR A 321 25.01 -26.02 17.08
CA TYR A 321 24.27 -25.19 18.02
C TYR A 321 25.21 -24.15 18.65
N PRO A 322 24.80 -22.88 18.74
CA PRO A 322 25.53 -21.90 19.53
C PRO A 322 25.43 -22.25 21.01
N GLU A 323 26.58 -22.47 21.67
CA GLU A 323 26.62 -22.85 23.09
C GLU A 323 27.36 -21.82 23.97
N VAL A 324 28.32 -21.09 23.39
CA VAL A 324 29.18 -20.14 24.10
C VAL A 324 29.04 -18.74 23.52
N PHE A 325 28.56 -17.80 24.35
CA PHE A 325 28.30 -16.41 23.96
C PHE A 325 29.32 -15.46 24.58
N PRO A 326 29.97 -14.57 23.80
CA PRO A 326 31.11 -13.78 24.26
C PRO A 326 30.69 -12.51 25.02
N ILE A 327 30.02 -12.64 26.18
CA ILE A 327 29.52 -11.51 26.97
C ILE A 327 30.66 -10.67 27.57
N ARG A 328 31.70 -11.32 28.12
CA ARG A 328 32.78 -10.66 28.88
C ARG A 328 33.94 -10.13 28.02
N ARG A 329 34.16 -10.76 26.85
CA ARG A 329 35.30 -10.51 25.95
C ARG A 329 34.87 -10.57 24.47
N PRO A 330 33.91 -9.73 24.03
CA PRO A 330 33.39 -9.73 22.65
C PRO A 330 34.44 -9.31 21.60
N GLU A 331 35.60 -8.80 22.00
CA GLU A 331 36.70 -8.47 21.09
C GLU A 331 37.51 -9.71 20.63
N ARG A 332 37.34 -10.86 21.29
CA ARG A 332 38.11 -12.08 21.03
C ARG A 332 37.28 -13.15 20.32
N ALA A 333 37.29 -13.15 19.00
CA ALA A 333 36.64 -14.20 18.21
C ALA A 333 37.52 -15.47 18.11
N PRO A 334 36.95 -16.69 18.31
CA PRO A 334 37.63 -17.96 18.06
C PRO A 334 38.19 -18.07 16.62
N LYS A 335 39.15 -18.96 16.36
CA LYS A 335 39.68 -19.15 14.99
C LYS A 335 38.78 -20.04 14.12
N ALA A 336 38.31 -21.16 14.68
CA ALA A 336 37.38 -22.06 13.99
C ALA A 336 36.04 -21.35 13.76
N LEU A 337 35.36 -21.65 12.65
CA LEU A 337 34.10 -21.00 12.31
C LEU A 337 32.96 -21.52 13.18
N GLU A 338 32.97 -22.82 13.45
CA GLU A 338 32.00 -23.53 14.26
C GLU A 338 31.96 -22.96 15.68
N ASP A 339 33.13 -22.70 16.28
CA ASP A 339 33.27 -22.08 17.62
C ASP A 339 32.81 -20.61 17.66
N ARG A 340 32.67 -19.94 16.51
CA ARG A 340 32.16 -18.56 16.44
C ARG A 340 30.63 -18.47 16.47
N ALA A 341 29.91 -19.58 16.50
CA ALA A 341 28.45 -19.58 16.41
C ALA A 341 27.78 -18.62 17.41
N GLY A 342 28.17 -18.64 18.68
CA GLY A 342 27.61 -17.74 19.69
C GLY A 342 28.10 -16.29 19.61
N TYR A 343 29.10 -15.99 18.77
CA TYR A 343 29.49 -14.59 18.47
C TYR A 343 28.45 -13.90 17.59
N PHE A 344 27.81 -14.67 16.72
CA PHE A 344 26.86 -14.17 15.74
C PHE A 344 25.42 -14.59 16.04
N CYS A 345 25.15 -15.28 17.16
CA CYS A 345 23.80 -15.74 17.50
C CYS A 345 23.31 -15.16 18.83
N ALA A 346 22.01 -14.88 18.93
CA ALA A 346 21.34 -14.44 20.14
C ALA A 346 20.85 -15.60 21.04
N ASP A 347 20.81 -16.83 20.53
CA ASP A 347 20.20 -17.98 21.22
C ASP A 347 20.86 -19.32 20.92
N THR A 348 20.42 -20.35 21.65
CA THR A 348 20.92 -21.72 21.59
C THR A 348 20.04 -22.65 20.76
N PHE A 349 18.97 -22.15 20.12
CA PHE A 349 17.96 -22.99 19.45
C PHE A 349 17.81 -22.69 17.95
N THR A 350 18.66 -21.79 17.43
CA THR A 350 18.82 -21.51 16.00
C THR A 350 20.10 -22.16 15.48
N PRO A 351 20.08 -23.45 15.10
CA PRO A 351 21.30 -24.13 14.67
C PRO A 351 21.74 -23.73 13.26
N LEU A 352 23.05 -23.79 13.04
CA LEU A 352 23.67 -23.68 11.73
C LEU A 352 23.78 -25.06 11.09
N THR A 353 23.46 -25.12 9.79
CA THR A 353 23.61 -26.31 8.94
C THR A 353 24.15 -25.89 7.59
N HIS A 354 24.59 -26.86 6.79
CA HIS A 354 24.95 -26.62 5.39
C HIS A 354 23.89 -25.83 4.60
N ASN A 355 22.61 -26.09 4.88
CA ASN A 355 21.49 -25.56 4.13
C ASN A 355 20.92 -24.24 4.68
N ALA A 356 21.39 -23.75 5.83
CA ALA A 356 20.87 -22.54 6.46
C ALA A 356 21.08 -21.29 5.60
N TRP A 357 22.31 -21.04 5.14
CA TRP A 357 22.62 -19.89 4.27
C TRP A 357 21.89 -19.94 2.91
N PRO A 358 21.94 -21.03 2.13
CA PRO A 358 21.23 -21.10 0.85
C PRO A 358 19.71 -20.86 0.99
N ALA A 359 19.07 -21.42 2.03
CA ALA A 359 17.65 -21.22 2.28
C ALA A 359 17.34 -19.77 2.70
N ALA A 360 18.11 -19.19 3.62
CA ALA A 360 17.94 -17.81 4.05
C ALA A 360 18.16 -16.82 2.91
N ARG A 361 19.18 -17.03 2.08
CA ARG A 361 19.39 -16.22 0.87
C ARG A 361 18.18 -16.33 -0.05
N ARG A 362 17.64 -17.52 -0.27
CA ARG A 362 16.47 -17.69 -1.13
C ARG A 362 15.21 -17.03 -0.55
N ALA A 363 15.04 -16.98 0.78
CA ALA A 363 13.97 -16.24 1.44
C ALA A 363 14.07 -14.72 1.19
N VAL A 364 15.29 -14.16 1.18
CA VAL A 364 15.50 -12.76 0.81
C VAL A 364 15.09 -12.48 -0.65
N ASP A 365 15.38 -13.39 -1.57
CA ASP A 365 14.94 -13.25 -2.97
C ASP A 365 13.41 -13.29 -3.10
N VAL A 366 12.73 -14.10 -2.27
CA VAL A 366 11.27 -14.12 -2.18
C VAL A 366 10.73 -12.76 -1.69
N ALA A 367 11.31 -12.21 -0.61
CA ALA A 367 10.91 -10.92 -0.07
C ALA A 367 11.14 -9.77 -1.05
N LEU A 368 12.31 -9.70 -1.70
CA LEU A 368 12.65 -8.65 -2.66
C LEU A 368 11.83 -8.73 -3.94
N THR A 369 11.53 -9.94 -4.43
CA THR A 369 10.62 -10.12 -5.58
C THR A 369 9.23 -9.56 -5.25
N ALA A 370 8.71 -9.83 -4.06
CA ALA A 370 7.41 -9.30 -3.64
C ALA A 370 7.45 -7.79 -3.39
N ALA A 371 8.55 -7.26 -2.85
CA ALA A 371 8.76 -5.82 -2.70
C ALA A 371 8.78 -5.09 -4.05
N GLU A 372 9.44 -5.65 -5.07
CA GLU A 372 9.45 -5.11 -6.43
C GLU A 372 8.02 -5.03 -7.01
N LEU A 373 7.19 -6.06 -6.82
CA LEU A 373 5.79 -6.04 -7.28
C LEU A 373 4.98 -4.90 -6.66
N VAL A 374 5.14 -4.68 -5.34
CA VAL A 374 4.46 -3.60 -4.64
C VAL A 374 4.99 -2.23 -5.09
N ALA A 375 6.30 -2.12 -5.32
CA ALA A 375 6.90 -0.92 -5.90
C ALA A 375 6.37 -0.62 -7.31
N ASP A 376 6.11 -1.65 -8.12
CA ASP A 376 5.56 -1.56 -9.47
C ASP A 376 4.04 -1.33 -9.54
N GLY A 377 3.39 -1.15 -8.39
CA GLY A 377 1.99 -0.74 -8.29
C GLY A 377 1.01 -1.86 -7.95
N GLU A 378 1.48 -3.05 -7.57
CA GLU A 378 0.61 -4.05 -6.94
C GLU A 378 0.22 -3.57 -5.54
N ARG A 379 -1.08 -3.64 -5.23
CA ARG A 379 -1.58 -3.19 -3.93
C ARG A 379 -1.25 -4.19 -2.82
N PHE A 380 -1.24 -5.48 -3.12
CA PHE A 380 -0.84 -6.52 -2.18
C PHE A 380 0.11 -7.51 -2.84
N ALA A 381 1.19 -7.84 -2.14
CA ALA A 381 2.00 -9.00 -2.42
C ALA A 381 2.28 -9.76 -1.12
N TYR A 382 2.37 -11.08 -1.21
CA TYR A 382 2.69 -11.94 -0.08
C TYR A 382 3.98 -12.72 -0.35
N ALA A 383 5.01 -12.41 0.41
CA ALA A 383 6.28 -13.12 0.43
C ALA A 383 6.20 -14.27 1.44
N ILE A 384 6.03 -15.50 0.96
CA ILE A 384 5.99 -16.70 1.79
C ILE A 384 7.44 -17.13 2.08
N CYS A 385 8.09 -16.36 2.95
CA CYS A 385 9.48 -16.56 3.35
C CYS A 385 9.63 -17.77 4.28
N ARG A 386 10.71 -18.53 4.07
CA ARG A 386 11.20 -19.56 5.00
C ARG A 386 12.68 -19.81 4.73
N PRO A 387 13.59 -19.71 5.73
CA PRO A 387 13.32 -19.37 7.14
C PRO A 387 12.75 -17.96 7.35
N PRO A 388 12.15 -17.66 8.54
CA PRO A 388 11.70 -16.31 8.90
C PRO A 388 12.88 -15.34 9.04
N GLY A 389 12.61 -14.07 9.33
CA GLY A 389 13.61 -13.00 9.33
C GLY A 389 13.58 -12.01 10.49
N HIS A 390 12.45 -11.74 11.14
CA HIS A 390 12.30 -10.56 12.01
C HIS A 390 13.21 -10.51 13.25
N HIS A 391 13.79 -11.63 13.69
CA HIS A 391 14.75 -11.70 14.80
C HIS A 391 16.21 -11.51 14.39
N ALA A 392 16.52 -11.51 13.08
CA ALA A 392 17.88 -11.25 12.61
C ALA A 392 18.18 -9.75 12.71
N GLU A 393 19.07 -9.38 13.63
CA GLU A 393 19.58 -8.03 13.84
C GLU A 393 20.67 -7.69 12.83
N ARG A 394 21.19 -6.45 12.88
CA ARG A 394 22.30 -6.00 12.03
C ARG A 394 23.51 -6.94 12.12
N ARG A 395 23.84 -7.42 13.32
CA ARG A 395 25.11 -8.13 13.61
C ARG A 395 24.93 -9.59 14.02
N ILE A 396 23.74 -10.00 14.42
CA ILE A 396 23.48 -11.34 14.95
C ILE A 396 22.22 -11.95 14.34
N PHE A 397 22.19 -13.28 14.27
CA PHE A 397 21.04 -14.10 13.92
C PHE A 397 20.41 -14.71 15.17
N GLY A 398 19.20 -15.27 15.07
CA GLY A 398 18.48 -15.85 16.20
C GLY A 398 17.00 -16.05 15.90
N GLY A 399 16.26 -16.72 16.77
CA GLY A 399 14.82 -16.91 16.65
C GLY A 399 14.42 -17.63 15.36
N PHE A 400 15.21 -18.61 14.93
CA PHE A 400 15.10 -19.27 13.61
C PHE A 400 15.44 -18.38 12.39
N CYS A 401 15.79 -17.12 12.61
CA CYS A 401 16.02 -16.12 11.57
C CYS A 401 17.52 -15.92 11.33
N PHE A 402 17.96 -16.03 10.06
CA PHE A 402 19.36 -15.79 9.67
C PHE A 402 19.58 -14.46 8.96
N LEU A 403 18.59 -14.02 8.17
CA LEU A 403 18.58 -12.76 7.44
C LEU A 403 17.20 -12.13 7.59
N ASN A 404 17.17 -10.82 7.85
CA ASN A 404 15.92 -10.09 8.08
C ASN A 404 15.19 -9.78 6.79
N ASN A 405 14.31 -10.69 6.35
CA ASN A 405 13.53 -10.57 5.12
C ASN A 405 12.71 -9.27 5.07
N SER A 406 11.98 -8.98 6.15
CA SER A 406 11.10 -7.81 6.28
C SER A 406 11.88 -6.50 6.28
N ALA A 407 13.01 -6.42 7.00
CA ALA A 407 13.86 -5.24 7.00
C ALA A 407 14.58 -5.03 5.66
N ILE A 408 15.07 -6.09 5.00
CA ILE A 408 15.67 -5.98 3.66
C ILE A 408 14.65 -5.45 2.65
N ALA A 409 13.41 -5.97 2.68
CA ALA A 409 12.34 -5.48 1.82
C ALA A 409 11.94 -4.02 2.15
N ALA A 410 11.83 -3.66 3.43
CA ALA A 410 11.52 -2.29 3.84
C ALA A 410 12.63 -1.32 3.40
N ASN A 411 13.90 -1.68 3.57
CA ASN A 411 15.02 -0.86 3.12
C ASN A 411 15.06 -0.71 1.59
N TYR A 412 14.72 -1.76 0.84
CA TYR A 412 14.55 -1.68 -0.62
C TYR A 412 13.44 -0.70 -1.01
N LEU A 413 12.29 -0.76 -0.33
CA LEU A 413 11.14 0.12 -0.57
C LEU A 413 11.36 1.56 -0.11
N ALA A 414 12.24 1.80 0.86
CA ALA A 414 12.59 3.15 1.34
C ALA A 414 13.52 3.90 0.38
N ALA A 415 14.09 3.23 -0.63
CA ALA A 415 14.97 3.84 -1.61
C ALA A 415 14.34 5.06 -2.30
N GLY A 416 15.17 6.08 -2.57
CA GLY A 416 14.69 7.34 -3.17
C GLY A 416 13.97 8.27 -2.18
N GLY A 417 14.22 8.14 -0.87
CA GLY A 417 13.66 9.02 0.17
C GLY A 417 12.22 8.71 0.55
N LYS A 418 11.75 7.48 0.29
CA LYS A 418 10.38 7.07 0.58
C LYS A 418 10.27 6.63 2.03
N ARG A 419 9.08 6.87 2.60
CA ARG A 419 8.76 6.43 3.96
C ARG A 419 8.09 5.07 3.96
N VAL A 420 8.55 4.15 4.80
CA VAL A 420 8.00 2.80 4.93
C VAL A 420 7.55 2.57 6.37
N ALA A 421 6.32 2.13 6.58
CA ALA A 421 5.92 1.60 7.89
C ALA A 421 6.13 0.09 7.88
N LEU A 422 6.84 -0.44 8.87
CA LEU A 422 7.00 -1.87 9.11
C LEU A 422 6.20 -2.22 10.36
N LEU A 423 5.08 -2.91 10.17
CA LEU A 423 4.19 -3.37 11.23
C LEU A 423 4.39 -4.86 11.47
N ASP A 424 4.88 -5.21 12.63
CA ASP A 424 5.04 -6.59 13.08
C ASP A 424 3.84 -7.03 13.92
N ILE A 425 3.15 -8.07 13.42
CA ILE A 425 2.01 -8.73 14.04
C ILE A 425 2.30 -10.20 14.39
N ASP A 426 3.57 -10.61 14.37
CA ASP A 426 4.03 -11.85 14.98
C ASP A 426 3.87 -11.80 16.52
N TYR A 427 3.73 -12.96 17.17
CA TYR A 427 3.64 -13.00 18.64
C TYR A 427 4.90 -12.47 19.31
N HIS A 428 6.07 -12.68 18.72
CA HIS A 428 7.35 -12.25 19.28
C HIS A 428 7.72 -10.84 18.79
N HIS A 429 8.51 -10.14 19.61
CA HIS A 429 9.04 -8.84 19.21
C HIS A 429 9.99 -8.99 18.02
N GLY A 430 9.75 -8.23 16.95
CA GLY A 430 10.64 -8.11 15.81
C GLY A 430 11.90 -7.29 16.11
N ASN A 431 12.71 -7.73 17.08
CA ASN A 431 13.92 -7.05 17.54
C ASN A 431 14.92 -6.75 16.44
N GLY A 432 15.03 -7.62 15.44
CA GLY A 432 15.92 -7.41 14.31
C GLY A 432 15.58 -6.15 13.52
N ALA A 433 14.31 -5.97 13.18
CA ALA A 433 13.87 -4.77 12.46
C ALA A 433 14.05 -3.51 13.31
N GLN A 434 13.76 -3.61 14.62
CA GLN A 434 14.00 -2.51 15.55
C GLN A 434 15.48 -2.10 15.58
N ASP A 435 16.41 -3.04 15.76
CA ASP A 435 17.86 -2.77 15.77
C ASP A 435 18.33 -2.11 14.47
N ILE A 436 17.93 -2.68 13.32
CA ILE A 436 18.35 -2.21 11.99
C ILE A 436 17.93 -0.76 11.72
N PHE A 437 16.75 -0.35 12.18
CA PHE A 437 16.17 0.97 11.89
C PHE A 437 16.17 1.92 13.10
N TYR A 438 16.75 1.55 14.24
CA TYR A 438 16.61 2.29 15.50
C TYR A 438 17.01 3.77 15.42
N ASN A 439 18.00 4.07 14.56
CA ASN A 439 18.55 5.40 14.33
C ASN A 439 18.00 6.09 13.07
N ARG A 440 16.89 5.61 12.48
CA ARG A 440 16.36 6.05 11.18
C ARG A 440 14.92 6.56 11.28
N ALA A 441 14.62 7.65 10.55
CA ALA A 441 13.27 8.24 10.46
C ALA A 441 12.50 7.88 9.18
N ASP A 442 13.19 7.29 8.19
CA ASP A 442 12.58 6.91 6.91
C ASP A 442 11.80 5.59 7.00
N VAL A 443 12.07 4.78 8.03
CA VAL A 443 11.33 3.54 8.33
C VAL A 443 10.76 3.63 9.74
N LEU A 444 9.43 3.56 9.86
CA LEU A 444 8.73 3.47 11.14
C LEU A 444 8.56 2.00 11.53
N THR A 445 9.16 1.57 12.63
CA THR A 445 9.03 0.21 13.17
C THR A 445 7.96 0.15 14.26
N LEU A 446 6.99 -0.74 14.08
CA LEU A 446 5.84 -0.94 14.97
C LEU A 446 5.74 -2.43 15.29
N SER A 447 5.62 -2.82 16.55
CA SER A 447 5.49 -4.23 16.91
C SER A 447 4.51 -4.45 18.05
N ILE A 448 3.58 -5.40 17.87
CA ILE A 448 2.59 -5.83 18.87
C ILE A 448 2.92 -7.28 19.25
N HIS A 449 3.37 -7.52 20.47
CA HIS A 449 3.97 -8.80 20.84
C HIS A 449 3.72 -9.16 22.32
N GLY A 450 3.98 -10.42 22.68
CA GLY A 450 3.99 -10.87 24.06
C GLY A 450 5.04 -10.13 24.89
N HIS A 451 4.73 -9.84 26.15
CA HIS A 451 5.62 -9.04 26.98
C HIS A 451 7.03 -9.69 27.11
N PRO A 452 8.14 -8.99 26.81
CA PRO A 452 9.48 -9.59 26.77
C PRO A 452 9.91 -10.27 28.09
N ARG A 453 9.43 -9.82 29.25
CA ARG A 453 9.65 -10.52 30.54
C ARG A 453 9.34 -12.02 30.52
N HIS A 454 8.45 -12.46 29.63
CA HIS A 454 7.97 -13.83 29.56
C HIS A 454 8.01 -14.41 28.14
N ALA A 455 8.51 -13.66 27.15
CA ALA A 455 8.52 -14.05 25.75
C ALA A 455 9.84 -13.66 25.08
N TYR A 456 10.34 -14.54 24.22
CA TYR A 456 11.50 -14.24 23.38
C TYR A 456 11.26 -12.94 22.59
N PRO A 457 12.25 -12.03 22.49
CA PRO A 457 13.68 -12.18 22.79
C PRO A 457 14.12 -11.81 24.22
N ASN A 458 13.20 -11.52 25.13
CA ASN A 458 13.42 -11.16 26.53
C ASN A 458 14.10 -9.80 26.82
N PHE A 459 15.07 -9.41 25.99
CA PHE A 459 15.98 -8.29 26.26
C PHE A 459 15.64 -7.01 25.48
N SER A 460 14.62 -7.06 24.62
CA SER A 460 14.11 -5.93 23.84
C SER A 460 12.61 -6.06 23.63
N GLY A 461 11.97 -5.00 23.16
CA GLY A 461 10.52 -4.94 22.92
C GLY A 461 9.77 -4.20 24.02
N TYR A 462 10.47 -3.55 24.95
CA TYR A 462 9.83 -2.77 25.99
C TYR A 462 9.24 -1.47 25.41
N GLY A 463 8.16 -0.96 26.02
CA GLY A 463 7.38 0.17 25.51
C GLY A 463 8.08 1.55 25.61
N ASP A 464 9.19 1.60 26.33
CA ASP A 464 10.08 2.76 26.48
C ASP A 464 11.16 2.84 25.39
N GLU A 465 11.36 1.79 24.60
CA GLU A 465 12.28 1.78 23.46
C GLU A 465 11.67 2.52 22.26
N ARG A 466 12.07 3.78 22.02
CA ARG A 466 11.41 4.68 21.05
C ARG A 466 12.26 5.09 19.84
N GLY A 467 13.44 4.49 19.71
CA GLY A 467 14.44 4.87 18.72
C GLY A 467 15.55 5.69 19.38
N GLU A 468 16.52 6.11 18.59
CA GLU A 468 17.62 6.95 19.05
C GLU A 468 18.03 7.94 17.95
N GLY A 469 18.58 9.09 18.33
CA GLY A 469 19.08 10.09 17.39
C GLY A 469 18.00 10.52 16.39
N ALA A 470 18.28 10.37 15.09
CA ALA A 470 17.31 10.71 14.05
C ALA A 470 16.07 9.79 14.05
N GLY A 471 16.17 8.58 14.63
CA GLY A 471 15.07 7.62 14.74
C GLY A 471 14.19 7.80 15.97
N GLU A 472 14.46 8.78 16.84
CA GLU A 472 13.62 9.05 18.03
C GLU A 472 12.15 9.29 17.63
N GLY A 473 11.24 8.52 18.22
CA GLY A 473 9.82 8.53 17.91
C GLY A 473 9.41 7.69 16.69
N PHE A 474 10.36 7.04 16.00
CA PHE A 474 10.13 6.17 14.85
C PHE A 474 10.26 4.67 15.18
N ASN A 475 10.36 4.31 16.45
CA ASN A 475 10.10 2.96 16.95
C ASN A 475 8.95 2.96 17.96
N ARG A 476 8.05 1.98 17.91
CA ARG A 476 6.98 1.84 18.90
C ARG A 476 6.61 0.37 19.15
N ASN A 477 6.78 -0.02 20.40
CA ASN A 477 6.45 -1.35 20.90
C ASN A 477 5.17 -1.33 21.74
N TRP A 478 4.36 -2.38 21.59
CA TRP A 478 3.23 -2.69 22.46
C TRP A 478 3.40 -4.09 23.05
N PRO A 479 4.20 -4.24 24.11
CA PRO A 479 4.31 -5.51 24.82
C PRO A 479 3.03 -5.79 25.61
N LEU A 480 2.45 -6.98 25.44
CA LEU A 480 1.17 -7.36 26.05
C LEU A 480 1.32 -8.59 26.96
N GLU A 481 0.82 -8.46 28.18
CA GLU A 481 0.70 -9.58 29.12
C GLU A 481 -0.55 -10.43 28.80
N PRO A 482 -0.47 -11.78 28.76
CA PRO A 482 -1.64 -12.63 28.55
C PRO A 482 -2.64 -12.55 29.73
N PRO A 483 -3.93 -12.87 29.50
CA PRO A 483 -4.52 -13.29 28.23
C PRO A 483 -4.75 -12.10 27.27
N VAL A 484 -4.60 -12.35 25.97
CA VAL A 484 -4.89 -11.38 24.90
C VAL A 484 -5.87 -12.00 23.92
N ASP A 485 -7.12 -11.57 23.98
CA ASP A 485 -8.19 -11.97 23.08
C ASP A 485 -8.29 -11.05 21.85
N ASP A 486 -9.23 -11.35 20.95
CA ASP A 486 -9.49 -10.54 19.75
C ASP A 486 -9.73 -9.07 20.08
N ALA A 487 -10.55 -8.77 21.09
CA ALA A 487 -10.92 -7.41 21.41
C ALA A 487 -9.73 -6.60 21.92
N ARG A 488 -8.89 -7.18 22.78
CA ARG A 488 -7.68 -6.53 23.29
C ARG A 488 -6.64 -6.34 22.19
N TYR A 489 -6.40 -7.36 21.37
CA TYR A 489 -5.45 -7.26 20.26
C TYR A 489 -5.88 -6.16 19.28
N LEU A 490 -7.15 -6.13 18.87
CA LEU A 490 -7.66 -5.15 17.91
C LEU A 490 -7.60 -3.71 18.42
N ARG A 491 -7.77 -3.45 19.73
CA ARG A 491 -7.58 -2.10 20.30
C ARG A 491 -6.14 -1.60 20.14
N VAL A 492 -5.17 -2.48 20.37
CA VAL A 492 -3.74 -2.16 20.23
C VAL A 492 -3.39 -1.99 18.76
N LEU A 493 -3.89 -2.88 17.89
CA LEU A 493 -3.75 -2.74 16.45
C LEU A 493 -4.29 -1.38 15.96
N ASP A 494 -5.43 -0.92 16.46
CA ASP A 494 -5.96 0.40 16.09
C ASP A 494 -5.04 1.56 16.48
N GLU A 495 -4.29 1.43 17.57
CA GLU A 495 -3.25 2.40 17.92
C GLU A 495 -2.06 2.35 16.97
N ALA A 496 -1.60 1.14 16.63
CA ALA A 496 -0.53 0.94 15.66
C ALA A 496 -0.90 1.48 14.28
N LEU A 497 -2.10 1.18 13.77
CA LEU A 497 -2.58 1.67 12.49
C LEU A 497 -2.79 3.20 12.50
N ARG A 498 -3.15 3.81 13.64
CA ARG A 498 -3.12 5.28 13.78
C ARG A 498 -1.70 5.83 13.64
N ALA A 499 -0.69 5.15 14.19
CA ALA A 499 0.70 5.55 13.99
C ALA A 499 1.12 5.46 12.52
N VAL A 500 0.76 4.37 11.82
CA VAL A 500 0.95 4.23 10.36
C VAL A 500 0.32 5.41 9.61
N LEU A 501 -0.94 5.74 9.89
CA LEU A 501 -1.64 6.85 9.21
C LEU A 501 -1.01 8.22 9.48
N ARG A 502 -0.52 8.47 10.71
CA ARG A 502 0.19 9.72 11.05
C ARG A 502 1.53 9.83 10.33
N PHE A 503 2.25 8.71 10.21
CA PHE A 503 3.52 8.65 9.50
C PHE A 503 3.39 8.85 8.00
N ARG A 504 2.20 8.59 7.41
CA ARG A 504 1.91 8.77 5.98
C ARG A 504 2.96 8.08 5.08
N PRO A 505 3.18 6.76 5.23
CA PRO A 505 4.16 6.04 4.44
C PRO A 505 3.72 5.90 2.98
N SER A 506 4.70 5.68 2.10
CA SER A 506 4.49 5.24 0.72
C SER A 506 4.11 3.76 0.66
N TYR A 507 4.67 2.94 1.57
CA TYR A 507 4.48 1.49 1.61
C TYR A 507 4.27 0.99 3.04
N LEU A 508 3.48 -0.07 3.18
CA LEU A 508 3.37 -0.84 4.40
C LEU A 508 4.05 -2.20 4.21
N VAL A 509 4.95 -2.57 5.11
CA VAL A 509 5.47 -3.93 5.24
C VAL A 509 4.86 -4.54 6.49
N VAL A 510 4.25 -5.72 6.37
CA VAL A 510 3.64 -6.43 7.49
C VAL A 510 4.44 -7.70 7.74
N SER A 511 5.19 -7.75 8.84
CA SER A 511 5.78 -8.99 9.34
C SER A 511 4.64 -9.83 9.94
N PHE A 512 4.35 -10.97 9.32
CA PHE A 512 3.13 -11.73 9.53
C PHE A 512 3.41 -13.09 10.17
N GLY A 513 3.23 -13.15 11.49
CA GLY A 513 3.21 -14.39 12.27
C GLY A 513 1.79 -14.88 12.52
N LEU A 514 1.60 -16.20 12.49
CA LEU A 514 0.32 -16.85 12.84
C LEU A 514 0.33 -17.48 14.25
N ASP A 515 1.40 -17.25 15.01
CA ASP A 515 1.58 -17.69 16.40
C ASP A 515 0.86 -16.82 17.43
N ILE A 516 0.23 -15.72 17.01
CA ILE A 516 -0.75 -14.99 17.82
C ILE A 516 -2.07 -15.77 18.01
N MET A 517 -2.28 -16.81 17.19
CA MET A 517 -3.54 -17.56 17.20
C MET A 517 -3.64 -18.49 18.40
N LYS A 518 -4.86 -18.62 18.93
CA LYS A 518 -5.15 -19.56 20.02
C LYS A 518 -4.64 -20.97 19.70
N GLY A 519 -3.87 -21.54 20.64
CA GLY A 519 -3.36 -22.91 20.56
C GLY A 519 -2.12 -23.08 19.68
N ASP A 520 -1.46 -22.01 19.27
CA ASP A 520 -0.10 -22.10 18.74
C ASP A 520 0.89 -22.50 19.86
N PRO A 521 1.86 -23.39 19.62
CA PRO A 521 2.79 -23.85 20.66
C PRO A 521 3.83 -22.81 21.10
N THR A 522 4.05 -21.72 20.35
CA THR A 522 5.08 -20.71 20.68
C THR A 522 4.51 -19.38 21.13
N GLY A 523 3.18 -19.20 21.11
CA GLY A 523 2.51 -17.97 21.50
C GLY A 523 1.39 -18.20 22.49
N SER A 524 1.18 -17.24 23.39
CA SER A 524 0.16 -17.33 24.45
C SER A 524 -1.07 -16.43 24.21
N PHE A 525 -1.15 -15.80 23.03
CA PHE A 525 -2.33 -15.03 22.66
C PHE A 525 -3.47 -15.96 22.22
N GLU A 526 -4.70 -15.45 22.31
CA GLU A 526 -5.92 -16.20 22.02
C GLU A 526 -6.65 -15.63 20.79
N VAL A 527 -5.92 -15.08 19.82
CA VAL A 527 -6.53 -14.51 18.62
C VAL A 527 -7.24 -15.62 17.83
N SER A 528 -8.52 -15.41 17.52
CA SER A 528 -9.35 -16.32 16.76
C SER A 528 -9.21 -16.09 15.26
N THR A 529 -9.80 -16.97 14.44
CA THR A 529 -9.93 -16.73 13.00
C THR A 529 -10.76 -15.49 12.67
N ALA A 530 -11.71 -15.11 13.53
CA ALA A 530 -12.50 -13.88 13.37
C ALA A 530 -11.66 -12.64 13.74
N GLY A 531 -10.81 -12.75 14.75
CA GLY A 531 -9.78 -11.76 15.07
C GLY A 531 -8.85 -11.52 13.90
N LEU A 532 -8.26 -12.58 13.32
CA LEU A 532 -7.41 -12.48 12.12
C LEU A 532 -8.13 -11.86 10.92
N LYS A 533 -9.40 -12.20 10.70
CA LYS A 533 -10.23 -11.55 9.67
C LYS A 533 -10.29 -10.04 9.90
N SER A 534 -10.56 -9.63 11.14
CA SER A 534 -10.66 -8.22 11.53
C SER A 534 -9.31 -7.49 11.43
N ILE A 535 -8.19 -8.15 11.74
CA ILE A 535 -6.84 -7.63 11.56
C ILE A 535 -6.59 -7.32 10.07
N ALA A 536 -6.84 -8.30 9.19
CA ALA A 536 -6.71 -8.15 7.76
C ALA A 536 -7.63 -7.04 7.21
N GLU A 537 -8.88 -6.97 7.68
CA GLU A 537 -9.81 -5.92 7.27
C GLU A 537 -9.29 -4.51 7.60
N ARG A 538 -8.81 -4.30 8.83
CA ARG A 538 -8.27 -3.01 9.27
C ARG A 538 -7.00 -2.62 8.51
N ILE A 539 -6.09 -3.57 8.28
CA ILE A 539 -4.88 -3.34 7.46
C ILE A 539 -5.29 -3.00 6.02
N GLY A 540 -6.17 -3.79 5.41
CA GLY A 540 -6.59 -3.58 4.03
C GLY A 540 -7.29 -2.23 3.81
N GLN A 541 -8.03 -1.75 4.82
CA GLN A 541 -8.72 -0.47 4.83
C GLN A 541 -7.80 0.76 4.90
N LEU A 542 -6.48 0.57 5.11
CA LEU A 542 -5.51 1.65 4.95
C LEU A 542 -5.32 2.06 3.48
N TYR A 543 -5.62 1.17 2.53
CA TYR A 543 -5.40 1.37 1.09
C TYR A 543 -3.96 1.78 0.73
N LEU A 544 -2.98 1.30 1.50
CA LEU A 544 -1.57 1.42 1.19
C LEU A 544 -1.12 0.23 0.32
N PRO A 545 -0.17 0.42 -0.62
CA PRO A 545 0.55 -0.70 -1.20
C PRO A 545 1.27 -1.46 -0.08
N THR A 546 0.91 -2.72 0.09
CA THR A 546 1.24 -3.51 1.27
C THR A 546 1.95 -4.80 0.88
N LEU A 547 3.15 -4.98 1.40
CA LEU A 547 3.89 -6.24 1.35
C LEU A 547 3.63 -7.00 2.65
N VAL A 548 3.11 -8.21 2.56
CA VAL A 548 3.03 -9.14 3.69
C VAL A 548 4.22 -10.09 3.61
N VAL A 549 4.99 -10.24 4.69
CA VAL A 549 6.15 -11.13 4.76
C VAL A 549 5.92 -12.17 5.85
N GLN A 550 5.96 -13.44 5.49
CA GLN A 550 5.74 -14.53 6.46
C GLN A 550 6.87 -14.60 7.49
N GLU A 551 6.51 -14.62 8.77
CA GLU A 551 7.40 -14.85 9.92
C GLU A 551 7.04 -16.17 10.63
N GLY A 552 6.58 -16.13 11.88
CA GLY A 552 6.26 -17.27 12.76
C GLY A 552 4.92 -17.96 12.51
N GLY A 553 4.44 -18.70 13.50
CA GLY A 553 3.29 -19.60 13.41
C GLY A 553 3.68 -21.06 13.14
N TYR A 554 3.28 -21.95 14.04
CA TYR A 554 3.83 -23.32 14.12
C TYR A 554 2.77 -24.40 14.34
N ALA A 555 1.56 -24.03 14.75
CA ALA A 555 0.42 -24.92 14.70
C ALA A 555 -0.01 -25.16 13.24
N VAL A 556 0.21 -26.38 12.74
CA VAL A 556 -0.14 -26.82 11.38
C VAL A 556 -1.60 -26.49 11.01
N ARG A 557 -2.52 -26.63 11.97
CA ARG A 557 -3.93 -26.26 11.80
C ARG A 557 -4.10 -24.75 11.63
N ASN A 558 -3.47 -23.95 12.51
CA ASN A 558 -3.54 -22.49 12.53
C ASN A 558 -2.97 -21.89 11.25
N LEU A 559 -1.85 -22.42 10.73
CA LEU A 559 -1.27 -21.98 9.46
C LEU A 559 -2.27 -22.05 8.30
N ARG A 560 -3.00 -23.15 8.18
CA ARG A 560 -3.99 -23.32 7.11
C ARG A 560 -5.21 -22.42 7.30
N ILE A 561 -5.83 -22.44 8.47
CA ILE A 561 -7.07 -21.67 8.70
C ILE A 561 -6.80 -20.16 8.80
N GLY A 562 -5.67 -19.78 9.39
CA GLY A 562 -5.23 -18.40 9.56
C GLY A 562 -4.86 -17.74 8.23
N ALA A 563 -4.10 -18.41 7.38
CA ALA A 563 -3.82 -17.93 6.02
C ALA A 563 -5.12 -17.73 5.21
N ARG A 564 -6.04 -18.70 5.26
CA ARG A 564 -7.35 -18.57 4.62
C ARG A 564 -8.14 -17.37 5.15
N SER A 565 -8.21 -17.22 6.47
CA SER A 565 -8.96 -16.14 7.12
C SER A 565 -8.37 -14.77 6.80
N PHE A 566 -7.06 -14.61 6.93
CA PHE A 566 -6.39 -13.32 6.71
C PHE A 566 -6.47 -12.89 5.24
N PHE A 567 -6.04 -13.76 4.32
CA PHE A 567 -5.99 -13.40 2.90
C PHE A 567 -7.37 -13.38 2.24
N GLY A 568 -8.30 -14.24 2.68
CA GLY A 568 -9.71 -14.14 2.27
C GLY A 568 -10.34 -12.82 2.70
N ALA A 569 -10.02 -12.30 3.89
CA ALA A 569 -10.51 -10.99 4.31
C ALA A 569 -9.84 -9.82 3.56
N LEU A 570 -8.54 -9.91 3.28
CA LEU A 570 -7.86 -8.93 2.42
C LEU A 570 -8.48 -8.90 1.02
N GLU A 571 -8.85 -10.07 0.49
CA GLU A 571 -9.63 -10.21 -0.74
C GLU A 571 -11.02 -9.59 -0.59
N ASP A 572 -11.75 -9.86 0.51
CA ASP A 572 -13.06 -9.25 0.77
C ASP A 572 -12.99 -7.71 0.82
N VAL A 573 -11.96 -7.14 1.43
CA VAL A 573 -11.73 -5.68 1.46
C VAL A 573 -11.43 -5.13 0.06
N TRP A 574 -10.92 -5.97 -0.84
CA TRP A 574 -10.84 -5.65 -2.27
C TRP A 574 -12.23 -5.52 -2.89
N PHE A 575 -13.17 -6.36 -2.47
CA PHE A 575 -14.53 -6.45 -3.00
C PHE A 575 -15.54 -5.51 -2.35
N GLN A 576 -15.26 -5.02 -1.14
CA GLN A 576 -16.20 -4.16 -0.41
C GLN A 576 -16.25 -2.72 -0.97
N ASP A 577 -17.46 -2.33 -1.36
CA ASP A 577 -17.83 -0.97 -1.73
C ASP A 577 -17.79 -0.07 -0.48
N ARG A 578 -16.86 0.89 -0.44
CA ARG A 578 -16.60 1.76 0.73
C ARG A 578 -17.80 2.63 1.13
N ALA A 579 -18.90 2.59 0.38
CA ALA A 579 -20.17 3.22 0.77
C ALA A 579 -20.78 2.60 2.04
N ALA A 580 -20.47 1.34 2.37
CA ALA A 580 -20.95 0.66 3.59
C ALA A 580 -19.94 0.67 4.76
N ALA A 581 -18.64 0.77 4.49
CA ALA A 581 -17.60 0.71 5.52
C ALA A 581 -17.29 2.12 6.09
N ARG A 582 -17.83 2.43 7.28
CA ARG A 582 -17.30 3.54 8.10
C ARG A 582 -15.85 3.19 8.45
N SER A 583 -14.92 4.14 8.31
CA SER A 583 -13.54 3.98 8.81
C SER A 583 -13.62 3.64 10.30
N PRO A 584 -13.19 2.45 10.75
CA PRO A 584 -13.39 2.02 12.14
C PRO A 584 -12.47 2.78 13.12
N ILE A 585 -11.49 3.54 12.59
CA ILE A 585 -10.49 4.26 13.37
C ILE A 585 -10.70 5.77 13.21
N PRO A 586 -11.32 6.46 14.19
CA PRO A 586 -11.34 7.92 14.24
C PRO A 586 -9.92 8.45 14.47
N LEU A 587 -9.49 9.46 13.70
CA LEU A 587 -8.36 10.29 14.09
C LEU A 587 -8.86 11.22 15.21
N GLU A 588 -8.31 11.10 16.42
CA GLU A 588 -8.62 12.03 17.51
C GLU A 588 -8.29 13.47 17.09
N LYS A 589 -9.20 14.39 17.43
CA LYS A 589 -8.95 15.83 17.28
C LYS A 589 -7.80 16.20 18.22
N LYS A 590 -6.87 17.04 17.75
CA LYS A 590 -5.81 17.63 18.60
C LYS A 590 -6.44 18.15 19.91
N PRO A 591 -5.86 17.89 21.09
CA PRO A 591 -6.28 18.60 22.28
C PRO A 591 -6.11 20.10 22.02
N ALA A 592 -7.14 20.87 22.37
CA ALA A 592 -7.05 22.32 22.35
C ALA A 592 -5.84 22.72 23.22
N ARG A 593 -4.96 23.56 22.68
CA ARG A 593 -3.91 24.19 23.48
C ARG A 593 -4.64 25.04 24.53
N GLY A 594 -4.64 24.56 25.77
CA GLY A 594 -4.90 25.36 26.97
C GLY A 594 -3.60 25.96 27.45
#